data_AF-A0A6A6S2A2-F1
#
_entry.id   AF-A0A6A6S2A2-F1
#
_cell.length_a   1.000
_cell.length_b   1.000
_cell.length_c   1.000
_cell.angle_alpha   90.00
_cell.angle_beta   90.00
_cell.angle_gamma   90.00
#
_symmetry.space_group_name_H-M   'P 1'
#
loop_
_entity.id
_entity.type
_entity.pdbx_description
1 polymer ?
#
loop_
_entity_poly.entity_id
_entity_poly.type
_entity_poly.pdbx_seq_one_letter_code
_entity_poly.pdbx_strand_id
1 'polypeptide(L)'
;MASNLPHLQSTNAPLPPFLRLPASIRQRIYTYLLPPAPSETTTYINYSLDWPWFENPSNTTFNGTYQLDLCRCPQNPQKPRTSNRETEDHIYSRFKCYGPEVRFKSAREDLWVPGDAYGSSGQINFPRPGLRWEVGDEPASGLLMTCRQVYHEAVGSLYRGRNLCFLTGPCPRGRYQAYATQHFLTRLSSSARSHVTALSIIALPYEEDANPKDVVAAYMDLAIYIRQNLSAFETLNLSI
;
A
#
# COMPACT_ATOMS: atom_id res chain seq x y z
N MET A 1 8.82 -38.31 23.60
CA MET A 1 9.75 -37.17 23.54
C MET A 1 8.97 -35.91 23.87
N ALA A 2 9.01 -35.49 25.13
CA ALA A 2 8.28 -34.33 25.63
C ALA A 2 9.05 -33.05 25.27
N SER A 3 8.38 -32.09 24.65
CA SER A 3 8.94 -30.78 24.31
C SER A 3 9.05 -29.92 25.56
N ASN A 4 10.30 -29.65 25.96
CA ASN A 4 10.61 -28.65 26.97
C ASN A 4 10.35 -27.25 26.39
N LEU A 5 9.17 -26.70 26.65
CA LEU A 5 8.93 -25.27 26.51
C LEU A 5 9.68 -24.54 27.64
N PRO A 6 10.48 -23.51 27.35
CA PRO A 6 11.12 -22.73 28.39
C PRO A 6 10.04 -22.04 29.22
N HIS A 7 10.02 -22.36 30.50
CA HIS A 7 9.24 -21.67 31.52
C HIS A 7 9.68 -20.20 31.53
N LEU A 8 8.88 -19.32 30.92
CA LEU A 8 9.00 -17.88 31.11
C LEU A 8 8.77 -17.62 32.60
N GLN A 9 9.87 -17.43 33.33
CA GLN A 9 9.83 -16.93 34.70
C GLN A 9 9.06 -15.61 34.67
N SER A 10 7.91 -15.59 35.35
CA SER A 10 7.14 -14.37 35.62
C SER A 10 8.02 -13.44 36.44
N THR A 11 8.77 -12.58 35.78
CA THR A 11 9.45 -11.48 36.44
C THR A 11 8.35 -10.60 37.05
N ASN A 12 8.23 -10.61 38.38
CA ASN A 12 7.35 -9.75 39.18
C ASN A 12 7.71 -8.24 39.07
N ALA A 13 8.36 -7.84 37.98
CA ALA A 13 8.62 -6.45 37.69
C ALA A 13 7.25 -5.77 37.50
N PRO A 14 6.95 -4.71 38.30
CA PRO A 14 5.69 -4.02 38.18
C PRO A 14 5.59 -3.40 36.77
N LEU A 15 4.43 -3.54 36.14
CA LEU A 15 4.19 -3.02 34.80
C LEU A 15 4.61 -1.53 34.70
N PRO A 16 5.17 -1.09 33.55
CA PRO A 16 5.43 0.32 33.29
C PRO A 16 4.20 1.18 33.56
N PRO A 17 4.33 2.41 34.11
CA PRO A 17 3.20 3.26 34.47
C PRO A 17 2.14 3.42 33.37
N PHE A 18 2.56 3.53 32.12
CA PHE A 18 1.65 3.62 30.97
C PHE A 18 0.76 2.38 30.80
N LEU A 19 1.31 1.17 30.99
CA LEU A 19 0.57 -0.10 30.91
C LEU A 19 -0.36 -0.34 32.10
N ARG A 20 -0.29 0.50 33.16
CA ARG A 20 -1.25 0.48 34.27
C ARG A 20 -2.54 1.25 33.97
N LEU A 21 -2.52 2.16 33.00
CA LEU A 21 -3.72 2.87 32.57
C LEU A 21 -4.75 1.89 31.99
N PRO A 22 -6.06 2.14 32.05
CA PRO A 22 -7.05 1.30 31.35
C PRO A 22 -6.77 1.26 29.84
N ALA A 23 -7.01 0.12 29.19
CA ALA A 23 -6.80 -0.06 27.75
C ALA A 23 -7.56 0.99 26.91
N SER A 24 -8.77 1.36 27.33
CA SER A 24 -9.57 2.42 26.69
C SER A 24 -8.88 3.79 26.72
N ILE A 25 -8.19 4.12 27.81
CA ILE A 25 -7.42 5.36 27.93
C ILE A 25 -6.17 5.30 27.05
N ARG A 26 -5.44 4.18 27.05
CA ARG A 26 -4.28 4.00 26.16
C ARG A 26 -4.66 4.10 24.69
N GLN A 27 -5.77 3.48 24.28
CA GLN A 27 -6.28 3.57 22.92
C GLN A 27 -6.61 5.00 22.52
N ARG A 28 -7.24 5.78 23.41
CA ARG A 28 -7.45 7.22 23.19
C ARG A 28 -6.11 7.92 22.98
N ILE A 29 -5.11 7.65 23.81
CA ILE A 29 -3.77 8.24 23.67
C ILE A 29 -3.16 7.89 22.32
N TYR A 30 -3.20 6.61 21.91
CA TYR A 30 -2.69 6.20 20.59
C TYR A 30 -3.39 6.94 19.45
N THR A 31 -4.70 7.14 19.53
CA THR A 31 -5.46 7.86 18.49
C THR A 31 -4.96 9.29 18.27
N TYR A 32 -4.44 9.98 19.29
CA TYR A 32 -3.89 11.33 19.16
C TYR A 32 -2.38 11.36 18.88
N LEU A 33 -1.64 10.36 19.33
CA LEU A 33 -0.19 10.30 19.13
C LEU A 33 0.21 9.66 17.80
N LEU A 34 -0.64 8.81 17.25
CA LEU A 34 -0.33 8.07 16.03
C LEU A 34 -0.91 8.75 14.80
N PRO A 35 -0.10 8.86 13.75
CA PRO A 35 -0.58 9.31 12.47
C PRO A 35 -1.54 8.32 11.80
N PRO A 36 -2.38 8.79 10.87
CA PRO A 36 -2.88 10.16 10.71
C PRO A 36 -3.72 10.66 11.90
N ALA A 37 -4.01 11.97 11.96
CA ALA A 37 -4.76 12.56 13.07
C ALA A 37 -6.19 11.99 13.19
N PRO A 38 -6.87 12.10 14.35
CA PRO A 38 -8.23 11.57 14.52
C PRO A 38 -9.27 12.15 13.56
N SER A 39 -9.07 13.39 13.10
CA SER A 39 -9.93 14.06 12.12
C SER A 39 -9.73 13.56 10.69
N GLU A 40 -8.63 12.87 10.41
CA GLU A 40 -8.35 12.31 9.09
C GLU A 40 -9.01 10.93 8.96
N THR A 41 -10.06 10.87 8.15
CA THR A 41 -10.82 9.65 7.88
C THR A 41 -10.21 8.81 6.75
N THR A 42 -9.30 9.39 5.97
CA THR A 42 -8.64 8.73 4.84
C THR A 42 -7.14 8.65 5.06
N THR A 43 -6.56 7.47 4.80
CA THR A 43 -5.10 7.27 4.78
C THR A 43 -4.65 7.04 3.35
N TYR A 44 -3.81 7.94 2.84
CA TYR A 44 -3.26 7.82 1.49
C TYR A 44 -2.01 6.94 1.48
N ILE A 45 -2.11 5.80 0.82
CA ILE A 45 -1.01 4.85 0.62
C ILE A 45 -0.37 5.15 -0.73
N ASN A 46 0.79 5.78 -0.67
CA ASN A 46 1.54 6.18 -1.85
C ASN A 46 2.45 5.05 -2.34
N TYR A 47 2.39 4.75 -3.63
CA TYR A 47 3.26 3.78 -4.27
C TYR A 47 3.81 4.26 -5.62
N SER A 48 4.86 3.59 -6.08
CA SER A 48 5.41 3.69 -7.43
C SER A 48 5.51 2.31 -8.05
N LEU A 49 5.42 2.26 -9.37
CA LEU A 49 5.62 1.05 -10.17
C LEU A 49 6.99 1.14 -10.82
N ASP A 50 7.87 0.21 -10.47
CA ASP A 50 9.17 0.06 -11.12
C ASP A 50 9.09 -1.03 -12.20
N TRP A 51 9.71 -0.79 -13.35
CA TRP A 51 9.64 -1.66 -14.52
C TRP A 51 11.06 -2.13 -14.85
N PRO A 52 11.62 -3.06 -14.05
CA PRO A 52 13.05 -3.39 -14.10
C PRO A 52 13.50 -3.99 -15.45
N TRP A 53 12.54 -4.47 -16.25
CA TRP A 53 12.78 -5.11 -17.52
C TRP A 53 12.62 -4.19 -18.73
N PHE A 54 12.26 -2.92 -18.52
CA PHE A 54 12.04 -1.98 -19.61
C PHE A 54 13.33 -1.21 -19.90
N GLU A 55 13.53 -0.85 -21.17
CA GLU A 55 14.68 -0.05 -21.55
C GLU A 55 14.56 1.39 -21.06
N ASN A 56 13.37 2.00 -21.20
CA ASN A 56 13.14 3.40 -20.83
C ASN A 56 11.87 3.57 -19.97
N PRO A 57 11.85 3.01 -18.74
CA PRO A 57 10.71 3.10 -17.87
C PRO A 57 10.50 4.54 -17.39
N SER A 58 9.25 4.99 -17.42
CA SER A 58 8.81 6.30 -16.98
C SER A 58 7.42 6.23 -16.38
N ASN A 59 7.09 7.25 -15.58
CA ASN A 59 5.75 7.42 -15.01
C ASN A 59 4.68 7.74 -16.07
N THR A 60 5.04 7.75 -17.36
CA THR A 60 4.13 7.90 -18.50
C THR A 60 4.32 6.82 -19.56
N THR A 61 5.07 5.74 -19.31
CA THR A 61 5.40 4.66 -20.28
C THR A 61 4.19 3.99 -20.95
N PHE A 62 2.97 4.24 -20.47
CA PHE A 62 1.75 3.74 -21.10
C PHE A 62 0.70 4.83 -21.34
N ASN A 63 1.09 6.10 -21.22
CA ASN A 63 0.21 7.25 -21.47
C ASN A 63 0.06 7.44 -22.98
N GLY A 64 -0.98 6.84 -23.54
CA GLY A 64 -1.33 6.96 -24.96
C GLY A 64 -1.46 5.62 -25.68
N THR A 65 -1.75 5.71 -26.98
CA THR A 65 -2.16 4.56 -27.82
C THR A 65 -1.02 3.66 -28.29
N TYR A 66 0.24 4.10 -28.25
CA TYR A 66 1.37 3.33 -28.80
C TYR A 66 2.70 3.64 -28.10
N GLN A 67 2.95 3.06 -26.93
CA GLN A 67 4.32 2.89 -26.45
C GLN A 67 4.67 1.41 -26.41
N LEU A 68 5.37 0.98 -27.45
CA LEU A 68 6.04 -0.31 -27.57
C LEU A 68 7.43 -0.13 -26.98
N ASP A 69 7.57 -0.20 -25.65
CA ASP A 69 8.90 -0.19 -25.04
C ASP A 69 9.58 -1.56 -25.24
N LEU A 70 10.90 -1.54 -25.38
CA LEU A 70 11.68 -2.77 -25.46
C LEU A 70 11.78 -3.35 -24.06
N CYS A 71 11.50 -4.64 -23.98
CA CYS A 71 11.52 -5.42 -22.77
C CYS A 71 12.62 -6.48 -22.86
N ARG A 72 13.33 -6.64 -21.74
CA ARG A 72 14.41 -7.60 -21.51
C ARG A 72 14.04 -8.63 -20.44
N CYS A 73 12.75 -8.87 -20.25
CA CYS A 73 12.29 -9.78 -19.22
C CYS A 73 12.69 -11.24 -19.55
N PRO A 74 12.92 -12.08 -18.54
CA PRO A 74 13.28 -13.48 -18.76
C PRO A 74 12.02 -14.26 -19.18
N GLN A 75 11.63 -14.17 -20.45
CA GLN A 75 10.45 -14.86 -21.00
C GLN A 75 10.52 -16.40 -20.88
N ASN A 76 11.62 -16.97 -20.40
CA ASN A 76 11.86 -18.41 -20.28
C ASN A 76 11.88 -18.88 -18.80
N PRO A 77 10.86 -19.65 -18.36
CA PRO A 77 10.78 -20.20 -17.00
C PRO A 77 11.94 -21.13 -16.62
N GLN A 78 12.65 -21.70 -17.60
CA GLN A 78 13.74 -22.67 -17.37
C GLN A 78 15.09 -21.98 -17.10
N LYS A 79 15.20 -20.68 -17.38
CA LYS A 79 16.37 -19.85 -17.06
C LYS A 79 15.92 -18.46 -16.61
N PRO A 80 15.29 -18.33 -15.42
CA PRO A 80 14.93 -17.04 -14.88
C PRO A 80 16.20 -16.22 -14.64
N ARG A 81 16.34 -15.09 -15.32
CA ARG A 81 17.39 -14.11 -15.04
C ARG A 81 16.91 -13.10 -14.00
N THR A 82 17.86 -12.48 -13.32
CA THR A 82 17.63 -11.48 -12.26
C THR A 82 17.99 -10.06 -12.69
N SER A 83 18.48 -9.81 -13.92
CA SER A 83 18.85 -8.47 -14.41
C SER A 83 18.73 -8.27 -15.93
N ASN A 84 18.66 -7.00 -16.36
CA ASN A 84 18.31 -6.55 -17.72
C ASN A 84 19.47 -6.44 -18.73
N ARG A 85 20.64 -7.04 -18.47
CA ARG A 85 21.87 -6.76 -19.25
C ARG A 85 22.20 -7.78 -20.36
N GLU A 86 21.49 -8.90 -20.48
CA GLU A 86 21.96 -10.03 -21.32
C GLU A 86 20.89 -10.79 -22.13
N THR A 87 19.64 -10.34 -22.22
CA THR A 87 18.57 -10.99 -23.02
C THR A 87 18.38 -10.33 -24.37
N GLU A 88 17.82 -11.06 -25.35
CA GLU A 88 17.31 -10.45 -26.58
C GLU A 88 16.14 -9.51 -26.28
N ASP A 89 16.18 -8.35 -26.91
CA ASP A 89 15.13 -7.34 -26.80
C ASP A 89 13.86 -7.85 -27.49
N HIS A 90 12.72 -7.71 -26.81
CA HIS A 90 11.42 -7.95 -27.42
C HIS A 90 10.48 -6.80 -27.12
N ILE A 91 9.49 -6.60 -27.98
CA ILE A 91 8.41 -5.65 -27.71
C ILE A 91 7.68 -6.12 -26.46
N TYR A 92 7.57 -5.25 -25.45
CA TYR A 92 6.79 -5.55 -24.26
C TYR A 92 5.39 -6.01 -24.65
N SER A 93 5.10 -7.26 -24.29
CA SER A 93 3.77 -7.84 -24.41
C SER A 93 3.24 -8.11 -23.02
N ARG A 94 2.20 -7.38 -22.64
CA ARG A 94 1.52 -7.45 -21.34
C ARG A 94 1.04 -8.86 -20.94
N PHE A 95 0.92 -9.78 -21.90
CA PHE A 95 0.49 -11.16 -21.71
C PHE A 95 1.62 -12.14 -21.38
N LYS A 96 2.86 -11.77 -21.71
CA LYS A 96 4.04 -12.67 -21.59
C LYS A 96 5.13 -12.10 -20.71
N CYS A 97 5.17 -10.78 -20.58
CA CYS A 97 6.22 -10.08 -19.86
C CYS A 97 5.85 -9.90 -18.39
N TYR A 98 6.86 -9.84 -17.55
CA TYR A 98 6.70 -9.57 -16.13
C TYR A 98 6.07 -8.19 -15.90
N GLY A 99 5.18 -8.11 -14.91
CA GLY A 99 4.61 -6.85 -14.44
C GLY A 99 5.62 -6.01 -13.65
N PRO A 100 5.20 -4.82 -13.20
CA PRO A 100 6.04 -3.94 -12.41
C PRO A 100 6.24 -4.44 -10.98
N GLU A 101 7.31 -4.00 -10.36
CA GLU A 101 7.51 -4.11 -8.92
C GLU A 101 6.83 -2.93 -8.20
N VAL A 102 6.08 -3.23 -7.14
CA VAL A 102 5.39 -2.21 -6.34
C VAL A 102 6.28 -1.76 -5.19
N ARG A 103 6.62 -0.48 -5.18
CA ARG A 103 7.38 0.17 -4.09
C ARG A 103 6.50 1.19 -3.38
N PHE A 104 6.26 1.01 -2.08
CA PHE A 104 5.55 2.01 -1.28
C PHE A 104 6.50 3.11 -0.83
N LYS A 105 6.04 4.36 -0.95
CA LYS A 105 6.80 5.53 -0.52
C LYS A 105 6.78 5.65 1.00
N SER A 106 7.91 6.03 1.56
CA SER A 106 8.04 6.41 2.96
C SER A 106 7.59 7.86 3.18
N ALA A 107 7.32 8.23 4.43
CA ALA A 107 6.97 9.61 4.79
C ALA A 107 8.10 10.65 4.53
N ARG A 108 9.31 10.19 4.19
CA ARG A 108 10.46 11.05 3.86
C ARG A 108 10.57 11.39 2.38
N GLU A 109 9.71 10.80 1.55
CA GLU A 109 9.68 11.02 0.11
C GLU A 109 8.53 11.94 -0.27
N ASP A 110 8.60 12.54 -1.46
CA ASP A 110 7.49 13.33 -2.00
C ASP A 110 6.26 12.44 -2.20
N LEU A 111 5.16 12.78 -1.52
CA LEU A 111 3.91 12.03 -1.54
C LEU A 111 2.91 12.67 -2.49
N TRP A 112 2.14 11.84 -3.19
CA TRP A 112 0.95 12.28 -3.92
C TRP A 112 -0.19 12.47 -2.92
N VAL A 113 -0.96 13.55 -3.11
CA VAL A 113 -2.22 13.80 -2.42
C VAL A 113 -3.28 14.10 -3.47
N PRO A 114 -4.56 13.79 -3.22
CA PRO A 114 -5.63 14.18 -4.14
C PRO A 114 -5.65 15.71 -4.28
N GLY A 115 -5.80 16.18 -5.51
CA GLY A 115 -5.90 17.61 -5.78
C GLY A 115 -7.33 18.12 -5.54
N ASP A 116 -7.69 18.49 -4.31
CA ASP A 116 -9.02 19.05 -4.01
C ASP A 116 -9.34 20.34 -4.79
N ALA A 117 -8.31 21.06 -5.27
CA ALA A 117 -8.45 22.32 -5.99
C ALA A 117 -8.53 22.18 -7.53
N TYR A 118 -8.33 20.97 -8.08
CA TYR A 118 -8.18 20.77 -9.52
C TYR A 118 -9.19 19.76 -10.08
N GLY A 119 -10.43 19.82 -9.58
CA GLY A 119 -11.58 19.02 -10.04
C GLY A 119 -11.92 19.09 -11.53
N SER A 120 -11.13 19.80 -12.33
CA SER A 120 -11.21 19.90 -13.79
C SER A 120 -10.01 19.29 -14.54
N SER A 121 -8.97 18.80 -13.85
CA SER A 121 -7.74 18.34 -14.50
C SER A 121 -7.75 16.88 -14.97
N GLY A 122 -8.68 16.04 -14.48
CA GLY A 122 -9.06 14.71 -15.00
C GLY A 122 -7.96 13.65 -15.19
N GLN A 123 -6.69 13.99 -15.01
CA GLN A 123 -5.56 13.24 -15.58
C GLN A 123 -4.33 13.18 -14.68
N ILE A 124 -4.22 14.04 -13.66
CA ILE A 124 -2.96 14.27 -12.93
C ILE A 124 -3.20 14.34 -11.42
N ASN A 125 -2.65 13.39 -10.66
CA ASN A 125 -2.38 13.61 -9.24
C ASN A 125 -1.28 14.68 -9.17
N PHE A 126 -1.51 15.77 -8.43
CA PHE A 126 -0.48 16.79 -8.25
C PHE A 126 0.44 16.40 -7.09
N PRO A 127 1.77 16.57 -7.24
CA PRO A 127 2.66 16.45 -6.11
C PRO A 127 2.39 17.67 -5.22
N ARG A 128 1.96 17.43 -3.98
CA ARG A 128 2.08 18.43 -2.93
C ARG A 128 3.12 17.88 -1.96
N PRO A 129 4.06 18.70 -1.45
CA PRO A 129 4.79 18.32 -0.25
C PRO A 129 3.76 17.81 0.76
N GLY A 130 3.95 16.60 1.31
CA GLY A 130 2.99 16.04 2.26
C GLY A 130 2.73 17.07 3.35
N LEU A 131 1.47 17.27 3.74
CA LEU A 131 1.01 18.32 4.68
C LEU A 131 1.87 18.43 5.97
N ARG A 132 2.59 17.37 6.31
CA ARG A 132 3.54 17.29 7.42
C ARG A 132 4.81 18.10 7.27
N TRP A 133 5.13 18.60 6.09
CA TRP A 133 6.36 19.37 5.89
C TRP A 133 6.17 20.87 6.17
N GLU A 134 4.93 21.36 6.27
CA GLU A 134 4.64 22.77 6.55
C GLU A 134 4.61 23.10 8.05
N VAL A 135 4.57 22.08 8.92
CA VAL A 135 4.59 22.23 10.37
C VAL A 135 5.58 21.21 10.91
N GLY A 136 6.45 21.59 11.85
CA GLY A 136 7.50 20.75 12.44
C GLY A 136 7.02 19.51 13.23
N ASP A 137 5.94 18.88 12.79
CA ASP A 137 5.43 17.60 13.25
C ASP A 137 6.24 16.49 12.58
N GLU A 138 7.45 16.24 13.09
CA GLU A 138 8.01 14.89 13.00
C GLU A 138 7.29 14.02 14.04
N PRO A 139 6.35 13.12 13.67
CA PRO A 139 6.17 11.93 14.45
C PRO A 139 7.41 11.08 14.18
N ALA A 140 8.40 11.23 15.06
CA ALA A 140 9.53 10.33 15.16
C ALA A 140 8.97 8.90 15.08
N SER A 141 9.25 8.23 13.97
CA SER A 141 8.88 6.84 13.74
C SER A 141 9.79 5.95 14.60
N GLY A 142 9.66 6.11 15.92
CA GLY A 142 10.26 5.29 16.97
C GLY A 142 9.20 4.50 17.74
N LEU A 143 7.95 4.51 17.27
CA LEU A 143 6.92 3.65 17.83
C LEU A 143 7.13 2.24 17.27
N LEU A 144 7.31 1.30 18.21
CA LEU A 144 7.34 -0.16 18.05
C LEU A 144 8.72 -0.82 18.11
N MET A 145 9.63 -0.29 18.92
CA MET A 145 10.27 -1.15 19.93
C MET A 145 9.45 -1.10 21.24
N THR A 146 8.18 -1.48 21.15
CA THR A 146 7.28 -1.52 22.32
C THR A 146 6.86 -2.96 22.58
N CYS A 147 6.39 -3.25 23.79
CA CYS A 147 5.91 -4.58 24.09
C CYS A 147 4.72 -4.96 23.19
N ARG A 148 4.56 -6.26 22.92
CA ARG A 148 3.53 -6.82 22.04
C ARG A 148 2.11 -6.32 22.37
N GLN A 149 1.82 -6.02 23.63
CA GLN A 149 0.52 -5.50 24.06
C GLN A 149 0.25 -4.09 23.51
N VAL A 150 1.22 -3.18 23.60
CA VAL A 150 1.09 -1.82 23.04
C VAL A 150 0.83 -1.91 21.54
N TYR A 151 1.58 -2.77 20.84
CA TYR A 151 1.37 -3.00 19.40
C TYR A 151 -0.07 -3.41 19.08
N HIS A 152 -0.59 -4.44 19.74
CA HIS A 152 -1.95 -4.94 19.46
C HIS A 152 -3.06 -3.93 19.78
N GLU A 153 -2.87 -3.08 20.79
CA GLU A 153 -3.85 -2.03 21.11
C GLU A 153 -3.74 -0.84 20.15
N ALA A 154 -2.52 -0.45 19.77
CA ALA A 154 -2.25 0.69 18.91
C ALA A 154 -2.57 0.43 17.43
N VAL A 155 -2.36 -0.80 16.95
CA VAL A 155 -2.58 -1.15 15.54
C VAL A 155 -4.02 -0.92 15.12
N GLY A 156 -4.99 -1.14 16.01
CA GLY A 156 -6.40 -0.87 15.73
C GLY A 156 -6.64 0.61 15.43
N SER A 157 -6.01 1.52 16.17
CA SER A 157 -6.12 2.97 15.94
C SER A 157 -5.54 3.43 14.60
N LEU A 158 -4.62 2.66 14.01
CA LEU A 158 -4.00 3.00 12.73
C LEU A 158 -4.89 2.67 11.51
N TYR A 159 -5.74 1.65 11.61
CA TYR A 159 -6.49 1.10 10.46
C TYR A 159 -8.01 1.12 10.61
N ARG A 160 -8.55 1.02 11.83
CA ARG A 160 -10.00 0.92 12.07
C ARG A 160 -10.70 2.23 11.76
N GLY A 161 -11.82 2.15 11.04
CA GLY A 161 -12.65 3.31 10.74
C GLY A 161 -11.99 4.29 9.77
N ARG A 162 -10.94 3.84 9.07
CA ARG A 162 -10.22 4.62 8.07
C ARG A 162 -10.41 4.04 6.68
N ASN A 163 -10.53 4.93 5.72
CA ASN A 163 -10.55 4.59 4.30
C ASN A 163 -9.10 4.58 3.78
N LEU A 164 -8.59 3.44 3.33
CA LEU A 164 -7.26 3.40 2.70
C LEU A 164 -7.40 3.70 1.20
N CYS A 165 -6.73 4.75 0.74
CA CYS A 165 -6.76 5.18 -0.66
C CYS A 165 -5.37 5.05 -1.28
N PHE A 166 -5.25 4.30 -2.37
CA PHE A 166 -3.97 3.97 -2.99
C PHE A 166 -3.65 4.91 -4.14
N LEU A 167 -2.56 5.67 -4.01
CA LEU A 167 -2.13 6.68 -4.97
C LEU A 167 -0.81 6.30 -5.63
N THR A 168 -0.76 6.41 -6.96
CA THR A 168 0.46 6.22 -7.75
C THR A 168 0.62 7.33 -8.76
N GLY A 169 1.84 7.86 -8.86
CA GLY A 169 2.29 8.73 -9.95
C GLY A 169 1.34 9.86 -10.34
N PRO A 170 1.55 10.47 -11.52
CA PRO A 170 0.58 11.39 -12.11
C PRO A 170 -0.69 10.68 -12.57
N CYS A 171 -0.63 9.39 -12.98
CA CYS A 171 -1.77 8.68 -13.56
C CYS A 171 -2.07 7.39 -12.77
N PRO A 172 -3.32 7.13 -12.32
CA PRO A 172 -3.72 5.85 -11.75
C PRO A 172 -3.69 4.74 -12.81
N ARG A 173 -3.32 3.53 -12.40
CA ARG A 173 -2.79 2.50 -13.31
C ARG A 173 -3.63 1.22 -13.39
N GLY A 174 -4.95 1.30 -13.48
CA GLY A 174 -5.74 0.12 -13.85
C GLY A 174 -5.62 -1.02 -12.86
N ARG A 175 -5.44 -2.22 -13.42
CA ARG A 175 -5.13 -3.46 -12.68
C ARG A 175 -3.98 -3.34 -11.69
N TYR A 176 -3.01 -2.44 -11.91
CA TYR A 176 -1.86 -2.31 -11.03
C TYR A 176 -2.22 -1.62 -9.71
N GLN A 177 -3.33 -0.86 -9.65
CA GLN A 177 -3.88 -0.43 -8.37
C GLN A 177 -4.41 -1.62 -7.57
N ALA A 178 -5.09 -2.55 -8.22
CA ALA A 178 -5.54 -3.79 -7.56
C ALA A 178 -4.34 -4.60 -7.03
N TYR A 179 -3.31 -4.77 -7.86
CA TYR A 179 -2.08 -5.46 -7.47
C TYR A 179 -1.36 -4.77 -6.30
N ALA A 180 -1.17 -3.46 -6.36
CA ALA A 180 -0.53 -2.69 -5.28
C ALA A 180 -1.35 -2.76 -3.98
N THR A 181 -2.68 -2.67 -4.08
CA THR A 181 -3.57 -2.80 -2.93
C THR A 181 -3.42 -4.16 -2.26
N GLN A 182 -3.50 -5.24 -3.03
CA GLN A 182 -3.31 -6.59 -2.50
C GLN A 182 -1.91 -6.77 -1.91
N HIS A 183 -0.86 -6.30 -2.59
CA HIS A 183 0.52 -6.37 -2.12
C HIS A 183 0.76 -5.60 -0.83
N PHE A 184 0.07 -4.48 -0.62
CA PHE A 184 0.12 -3.77 0.67
C PHE A 184 -0.52 -4.59 1.78
N LEU A 185 -1.72 -5.10 1.54
CA LEU A 185 -2.51 -5.82 2.55
C LEU A 185 -1.85 -7.15 2.96
N THR A 186 -1.15 -7.83 2.05
CA THR A 186 -0.40 -9.06 2.36
C THR A 186 0.77 -8.81 3.31
N ARG A 187 1.38 -7.63 3.24
CA ARG A 187 2.48 -7.21 4.12
C ARG A 187 2.02 -6.85 5.53
N LEU A 188 0.74 -6.57 5.73
CA LEU A 188 0.19 -6.30 7.05
C LEU A 188 0.20 -7.57 7.92
N SER A 189 0.32 -7.40 9.24
CA SER A 189 0.11 -8.52 10.17
C SER A 189 -1.37 -8.93 10.16
N SER A 190 -1.68 -10.16 10.56
CA SER A 190 -3.09 -10.60 10.71
C SER A 190 -3.89 -9.69 11.65
N SER A 191 -3.23 -9.16 12.69
CA SER A 191 -3.82 -8.19 13.62
C SER A 191 -4.11 -6.84 12.96
N ALA A 192 -3.27 -6.37 12.05
CA ALA A 192 -3.54 -5.12 11.31
C ALA A 192 -4.67 -5.32 10.29
N ARG A 193 -4.64 -6.43 9.54
CA ARG A 193 -5.69 -6.77 8.56
C ARG A 193 -7.09 -6.86 9.17
N SER A 194 -7.22 -7.40 10.38
CA SER A 194 -8.51 -7.50 11.07
C SER A 194 -9.11 -6.15 11.47
N HIS A 195 -8.38 -5.04 11.29
CA HIS A 195 -8.83 -3.69 11.57
C HIS A 195 -9.04 -2.85 10.30
N VAL A 196 -8.76 -3.38 9.11
CA VAL A 196 -9.03 -2.67 7.86
C VAL A 196 -10.52 -2.76 7.57
N THR A 197 -11.22 -1.61 7.61
CA THR A 197 -12.68 -1.54 7.44
C THR A 197 -13.11 -0.96 6.10
N ALA A 198 -12.30 -0.08 5.49
CA ALA A 198 -12.65 0.58 4.25
C ALA A 198 -11.46 0.78 3.30
N LEU A 199 -11.73 0.69 2.00
CA LEU A 199 -10.78 0.89 0.91
C LEU A 199 -11.42 1.78 -0.16
N SER A 200 -10.61 2.63 -0.80
CA SER A 200 -10.97 3.39 -2.01
C SER A 200 -10.20 2.86 -3.21
N ILE A 201 -10.93 2.57 -4.29
CA ILE A 201 -10.38 2.31 -5.63
C ILE A 201 -10.62 3.56 -6.48
N ILE A 202 -9.63 3.93 -7.29
CA ILE A 202 -9.71 5.08 -8.20
C ILE A 202 -9.94 4.53 -9.60
N ALA A 203 -11.16 4.69 -10.12
CA ALA A 203 -11.52 4.24 -11.45
C ALA A 203 -11.54 5.42 -12.41
N LEU A 204 -10.43 5.66 -13.10
CA LEU A 204 -10.39 6.66 -14.17
C LEU A 204 -10.72 6.01 -15.53
N PRO A 205 -11.37 6.74 -16.45
CA PRO A 205 -11.70 6.23 -17.78
C PRO A 205 -10.48 5.92 -18.66
N TYR A 206 -9.28 6.36 -18.24
CA TYR A 206 -8.02 6.19 -18.96
C TYR A 206 -7.11 5.15 -18.30
N GLU A 207 -7.63 4.22 -17.51
CA GLU A 207 -6.83 3.10 -17.02
C GLU A 207 -6.25 2.35 -18.22
N GLU A 208 -4.95 2.52 -18.44
CA GLU A 208 -4.24 2.19 -19.67
C GLU A 208 -4.08 0.69 -19.91
N ASP A 209 -4.95 -0.15 -19.36
CA ASP A 209 -4.95 -1.57 -19.66
C ASP A 209 -5.71 -1.84 -20.97
N ALA A 210 -4.99 -2.40 -21.94
CA ALA A 210 -5.49 -2.63 -23.30
C ALA A 210 -6.51 -3.77 -23.34
N ASN A 211 -6.60 -4.59 -22.28
CA ASN A 211 -7.49 -5.73 -22.18
C ASN A 211 -8.41 -5.62 -20.95
N PRO A 212 -9.69 -5.30 -21.14
CA PRO A 212 -10.67 -5.25 -20.06
C PRO A 212 -10.75 -6.54 -19.23
N LYS A 213 -10.45 -7.71 -19.82
CA LYS A 213 -10.48 -8.99 -19.10
C LYS A 213 -9.44 -9.08 -18.00
N ASP A 214 -8.25 -8.50 -18.21
CA ASP A 214 -7.16 -8.57 -17.24
C ASP A 214 -7.41 -7.62 -16.07
N VAL A 215 -8.03 -6.46 -16.33
CA VAL A 215 -8.52 -5.55 -15.30
C VAL A 215 -9.57 -6.23 -14.42
N VAL A 216 -10.56 -6.85 -15.06
CA VAL A 216 -11.59 -7.62 -14.35
C VAL A 216 -10.95 -8.73 -13.50
N ALA A 217 -10.03 -9.50 -14.06
CA ALA A 217 -9.34 -10.55 -13.34
C ALA A 217 -8.57 -10.02 -12.12
N ALA A 218 -7.82 -8.93 -12.26
CA ALA A 218 -7.06 -8.34 -11.16
C ALA A 218 -7.95 -7.82 -10.03
N TYR A 219 -9.07 -7.16 -10.35
CA TYR A 219 -10.02 -6.71 -9.34
C TYR A 219 -10.83 -7.88 -8.73
N MET A 220 -11.08 -8.95 -9.49
CA MET A 220 -11.63 -10.19 -8.94
C MET A 220 -10.68 -10.84 -7.93
N ASP A 221 -9.39 -10.92 -8.24
CA ASP A 221 -8.37 -11.44 -7.34
C ASP A 221 -8.28 -10.62 -6.05
N LEU A 222 -8.30 -9.28 -6.17
CA LEU A 222 -8.36 -8.40 -5.01
C LEU A 222 -9.64 -8.62 -4.19
N ALA A 223 -10.80 -8.74 -4.83
CA ALA A 223 -12.06 -8.99 -4.13
C ALA A 223 -12.07 -10.32 -3.38
N ILE A 224 -11.52 -11.39 -4.00
CA ILE A 224 -11.33 -12.69 -3.36
C ILE A 224 -10.41 -12.55 -2.15
N TYR A 225 -9.29 -11.84 -2.30
CA TYR A 225 -8.33 -11.61 -1.23
C TYR A 225 -8.98 -10.87 -0.05
N ILE A 226 -9.69 -9.77 -0.32
CA ILE A 226 -10.41 -8.97 0.69
C ILE A 226 -11.36 -9.86 1.48
N ARG A 227 -12.22 -10.62 0.78
CA ARG A 227 -13.20 -11.51 1.41
C ARG A 227 -12.56 -12.56 2.31
N GLN A 228 -11.38 -13.05 1.94
CA GLN A 228 -10.68 -14.10 2.70
C GLN A 228 -9.86 -13.55 3.87
N ASN A 229 -9.33 -12.33 3.78
CA ASN A 229 -8.27 -11.85 4.66
C ASN A 229 -8.64 -10.62 5.51
N LEU A 230 -9.68 -9.87 5.14
CA LEU A 230 -10.11 -8.66 5.85
C LEU A 230 -11.46 -8.90 6.54
N SER A 231 -11.43 -9.51 7.73
CA SER A 231 -12.64 -9.94 8.46
C SER A 231 -13.56 -8.80 8.90
N ALA A 232 -13.03 -7.58 9.01
CA ALA A 232 -13.78 -6.39 9.42
C ALA A 232 -14.05 -5.45 8.23
N PHE A 233 -13.85 -5.91 7.00
CA PHE A 233 -14.06 -5.08 5.82
C PHE A 233 -15.55 -4.83 5.61
N GLU A 234 -15.92 -3.56 5.50
CA GLU A 234 -17.31 -3.10 5.43
C GLU A 234 -17.57 -2.33 4.13
N THR A 235 -16.63 -1.48 3.73
CA THR A 235 -16.90 -0.47 2.70
C THR A 235 -15.85 -0.47 1.60
N LEU A 236 -16.30 -0.63 0.35
CA LEU A 236 -15.51 -0.35 -0.84
C LEU A 236 -16.04 0.93 -1.49
N ASN A 237 -15.21 1.97 -1.51
CA ASN A 237 -15.51 3.23 -2.14
C ASN A 237 -14.95 3.23 -3.57
N LEU A 238 -15.74 3.74 -4.51
CA LEU A 238 -15.30 4.01 -5.87
C LEU A 238 -15.12 5.52 -6.03
N SER A 239 -13.88 5.94 -6.30
CA SER A 239 -13.56 7.31 -6.68
C SER A 239 -13.49 7.35 -8.21
N ILE A 240 -14.47 8.00 -8.83
CA ILE A 240 -14.55 8.24 -10.28
C ILE A 240 -14.02 9.65 -10.56
#